data_AF-A0A960JQ97-F1
#
_entry.id   AF-A0A960JQ97-F1
#
_cell.length_a   1.000
_cell.length_b   1.000
_cell.length_c   1.000
_cell.angle_alpha   90.00
_cell.angle_beta   90.00
_cell.angle_gamma   90.00
#
_symmetry.space_group_name_H-M   'P 1'
#
loop_
_entity.id
_entity.type
_entity.pdbx_description
1 polymer ?
#
loop_
_entity_poly.entity_id
_entity_poly.type
_entity_poly.pdbx_seq_one_letter_code
_entity_poly.pdbx_strand_id
1 'polypeptide(L)'
;TPAAKAAAYAAEQAGAVAHMGAHALGAAGYAAKAMRLDGRRDDVTGTPLDAHRQVSMMRDAVARALSSLPALGENRSGPLGPGRLSHGDVGEAIRAIQTELGNRQVDQAT
;
A
#
# COMPACT_ATOMS: atom_id res chain seq x y z
N THR A 1 1.51 -32.34 -13.59
CA THR A 1 1.34 -33.25 -12.44
C THR A 1 0.39 -32.62 -11.44
N PRO A 2 -0.20 -33.37 -10.50
CA PRO A 2 -1.03 -32.80 -9.43
C PRO A 2 -0.32 -31.70 -8.63
N ALA A 3 0.98 -31.85 -8.37
CA ALA A 3 1.81 -30.84 -7.70
C ALA A 3 1.88 -29.51 -8.48
N ALA A 4 2.09 -29.56 -9.80
CA ALA A 4 2.10 -28.37 -10.63
C ALA A 4 0.75 -27.63 -10.63
N LYS A 5 -0.37 -28.37 -10.60
CA LYS A 5 -1.72 -27.80 -10.53
C LYS A 5 -1.97 -27.12 -9.17
N ALA A 6 -1.55 -27.75 -8.07
CA ALA A 6 -1.64 -27.16 -6.74
C ALA A 6 -0.80 -25.88 -6.60
N ALA A 7 0.42 -25.86 -7.16
CA ALA A 7 1.27 -24.67 -7.20
C ALA A 7 0.63 -23.51 -7.97
N ALA A 8 -0.02 -23.80 -9.12
CA ALA A 8 -0.73 -22.79 -9.91
C ALA A 8 -1.91 -22.17 -9.12
N TYR A 9 -2.74 -22.98 -8.46
CA TYR A 9 -3.83 -22.46 -7.62
C TYR A 9 -3.32 -21.64 -6.44
N ALA A 10 -2.23 -22.07 -5.78
CA ALA A 10 -1.63 -21.30 -4.70
C ALA A 10 -1.14 -19.93 -5.19
N ALA A 11 -0.54 -19.86 -6.38
CA ALA A 11 -0.12 -18.60 -7.00
C ALA A 11 -1.32 -17.71 -7.38
N GLU A 12 -2.42 -18.28 -7.90
CA GLU A 12 -3.66 -17.55 -8.18
C GLU A 12 -4.28 -16.96 -6.90
N GLN A 13 -4.36 -17.75 -5.82
CA GLN A 13 -4.87 -17.29 -4.53
C GLN A 13 -3.98 -16.19 -3.93
N ALA A 14 -2.65 -16.36 -4.00
CA ALA A 14 -1.71 -15.32 -3.60
C ALA A 14 -1.90 -14.02 -4.41
N GLY A 15 -2.13 -14.14 -5.73
CA GLY A 15 -2.45 -13.01 -6.60
C GLY A 15 -3.77 -12.32 -6.24
N ALA A 16 -4.81 -13.07 -5.89
CA ALA A 16 -6.09 -12.54 -5.44
C ALA A 16 -5.97 -11.80 -4.09
N VAL A 17 -5.16 -12.32 -3.15
CA VAL A 17 -4.85 -11.64 -1.88
C VAL A 17 -4.07 -10.35 -2.13
N ALA A 18 -3.07 -10.38 -3.01
CA ALA A 18 -2.34 -9.17 -3.42
C ALA A 18 -3.27 -8.14 -4.09
N HIS A 19 -4.26 -8.59 -4.86
CA HIS A 19 -5.28 -7.72 -5.44
C HIS A 19 -6.17 -7.05 -4.38
N MET A 20 -6.64 -7.80 -3.38
CA MET A 20 -7.37 -7.24 -2.24
C MET A 20 -6.51 -6.26 -1.44
N GLY A 21 -5.22 -6.56 -1.24
CA GLY A 21 -4.26 -5.65 -0.61
C GLY A 21 -4.09 -4.35 -1.39
N ALA A 22 -4.02 -4.42 -2.72
CA ALA A 22 -3.96 -3.25 -3.58
C ALA A 22 -5.25 -2.41 -3.53
N HIS A 23 -6.43 -3.04 -3.42
CA HIS A 23 -7.69 -2.31 -3.18
C HIS A 23 -7.68 -1.57 -1.85
N ALA A 24 -7.21 -2.21 -0.78
CA ALA A 24 -7.07 -1.58 0.52
C ALA A 24 -6.10 -0.39 0.48
N LEU A 25 -4.97 -0.53 -0.22
CA LEU A 25 -4.01 0.54 -0.40
C LEU A 25 -4.58 1.72 -1.21
N GLY A 26 -5.33 1.42 -2.28
CA GLY A 26 -6.07 2.44 -3.04
C GLY A 26 -7.10 3.19 -2.19
N ALA A 27 -7.86 2.47 -1.35
CA ALA A 27 -8.83 3.07 -0.43
C ALA A 27 -8.14 3.98 0.62
N ALA A 28 -6.99 3.55 1.15
CA ALA A 28 -6.15 4.34 2.05
C ALA A 28 -5.65 5.65 1.39
N GLY A 29 -5.23 5.58 0.13
CA GLY A 29 -4.86 6.75 -0.67
C GLY A 29 -6.03 7.72 -0.89
N TYR A 30 -7.23 7.23 -1.16
CA TYR A 30 -8.43 8.07 -1.25
C TYR A 30 -8.84 8.69 0.09
N ALA A 31 -8.68 7.96 1.20
CA ALA A 31 -8.92 8.50 2.54
C ALA A 31 -7.96 9.66 2.86
N ALA A 32 -6.67 9.51 2.56
CA ALA A 32 -5.68 10.59 2.71
C ALA A 32 -6.02 11.81 1.83
N LYS A 33 -6.44 11.58 0.58
CA LYS A 33 -6.93 12.67 -0.29
C LYS A 33 -8.13 13.40 0.33
N ALA A 34 -9.09 12.67 0.91
CA ALA A 34 -10.25 13.27 1.54
C ALA A 34 -9.85 14.13 2.75
N MET A 35 -8.93 13.65 3.60
CA MET A 35 -8.39 14.42 4.74
C MET A 35 -7.69 15.71 4.30
N ARG A 36 -6.96 15.68 3.18
CA ARG A 36 -6.34 16.86 2.57
C ARG A 36 -7.36 17.88 2.07
N LEU A 37 -8.47 17.43 1.48
CA LEU A 37 -9.56 18.30 1.02
C LEU A 37 -10.35 18.91 2.18
N ASP A 38 -10.41 18.22 3.32
CA ASP A 38 -11.04 18.68 4.57
C ASP A 38 -10.14 19.67 5.37
N GLY A 39 -8.99 20.06 4.84
CA GLY A 39 -8.11 21.06 5.47
C GLY A 39 -7.39 20.57 6.74
N ARG A 40 -7.37 19.26 7.00
CA ARG A 40 -6.69 18.65 8.17
C ARG A 40 -5.18 18.48 7.99
N ARG A 41 -4.53 19.48 7.38
CA ARG A 41 -3.06 19.59 7.25
C ARG A 41 -2.56 20.23 8.57
N ASP A 42 -1.65 19.65 9.32
CA ASP A 42 -0.21 19.84 9.13
C ASP A 42 0.59 18.96 10.11
N ASP A 43 1.69 18.38 9.63
CA ASP A 43 2.95 18.42 10.39
C ASP A 43 4.07 18.95 9.48
N VAL A 44 5.01 19.66 10.10
CA VAL A 44 6.05 20.50 9.51
C VAL A 44 7.15 19.70 8.78
N THR A 45 7.11 18.36 8.79
CA THR A 45 8.22 17.49 8.33
C THR A 45 8.10 17.01 6.89
N GLY A 46 7.01 17.33 6.17
CA GLY A 46 6.86 17.00 4.75
C GLY A 46 6.44 15.55 4.47
N THR A 47 6.32 14.71 5.50
CA THR A 47 5.52 13.48 5.43
C THR A 47 4.05 13.87 5.48
N PRO A 48 3.16 13.34 4.61
CA PRO A 48 1.73 13.52 4.84
C PRO A 48 1.40 12.92 6.20
N LEU A 49 1.05 13.75 7.20
CA LEU A 49 0.64 13.35 8.56
C LEU A 49 -0.39 12.20 8.54
N ASP A 50 -1.17 12.14 7.46
CA ASP A 50 -2.15 11.10 7.18
C ASP A 50 -1.53 9.73 6.92
N ALA A 51 -0.37 9.64 6.25
CA ALA A 51 0.31 8.37 5.99
C ALA A 51 0.90 7.77 7.27
N HIS A 52 1.63 8.57 8.05
CA HIS A 52 2.16 8.14 9.36
C HIS A 52 1.05 7.73 10.33
N ARG A 53 -0.03 8.53 10.42
CA ARG A 53 -1.21 8.19 11.22
C ARG A 53 -1.88 6.89 10.76
N GLN A 54 -2.04 6.69 9.45
CA GLN A 54 -2.65 5.47 8.92
C GLN A 54 -1.78 4.25 9.24
N VAL A 55 -0.47 4.32 9.02
CA VAL A 55 0.44 3.19 9.28
C VAL A 55 0.55 2.88 10.77
N SER A 56 0.62 3.89 11.65
CA SER A 56 0.67 3.66 13.11
C SER A 56 -0.58 2.98 13.66
N MET A 57 -1.76 3.22 13.06
CA MET A 57 -3.02 2.55 13.44
C MET A 57 -3.16 1.12 12.89
N MET A 58 -2.29 0.68 11.96
CA MET A 58 -2.36 -0.66 11.39
C MET A 58 -1.90 -1.72 12.39
N ARG A 59 -2.67 -2.80 12.50
CA ARG A 59 -2.23 -4.06 13.09
C ARG A 59 -1.02 -4.60 12.31
N ASP A 60 -0.09 -5.27 13.00
CA ASP A 60 1.15 -5.76 12.39
C ASP A 60 0.93 -6.67 11.18
N ALA A 61 -0.09 -7.53 11.22
CA ALA A 61 -0.41 -8.41 10.11
C ALA A 61 -0.80 -7.63 8.84
N VAL A 62 -1.52 -6.51 8.99
CA VAL A 62 -1.90 -5.63 7.88
C VAL A 62 -0.66 -4.90 7.35
N ALA A 63 0.16 -4.34 8.25
CA ALA A 63 1.39 -3.65 7.85
C ALA A 63 2.33 -4.59 7.07
N ARG A 64 2.53 -5.83 7.53
CA ARG A 64 3.35 -6.83 6.83
C ARG A 64 2.78 -7.20 5.46
N ALA A 65 1.46 -7.42 5.38
CA ALA A 65 0.81 -7.76 4.12
C ALA A 65 0.96 -6.62 3.10
N LEU A 66 0.70 -5.36 3.50
CA LEU A 66 0.84 -4.21 2.61
C LEU A 66 2.30 -3.95 2.20
N SER A 67 3.27 -4.19 3.09
CA SER A 67 4.70 -4.05 2.78
C SER A 67 5.22 -5.08 1.78
N SER A 68 4.51 -6.21 1.61
CA SER A 68 4.85 -7.23 0.60
C SER A 68 4.37 -6.89 -0.81
N LEU A 69 3.57 -5.82 -0.96
CA LEU A 69 3.08 -5.38 -2.27
C LEU A 69 4.21 -4.68 -3.04
N PRO A 70 4.24 -4.81 -4.39
CA PRO A 70 5.20 -4.08 -5.21
C PRO A 70 5.00 -2.56 -5.10
N ALA A 71 6.07 -1.80 -5.33
CA ALA A 71 5.99 -0.35 -5.39
C ALA A 71 5.03 0.11 -6.49
N LEU A 72 4.28 1.18 -6.19
CA LEU A 72 3.27 1.73 -7.10
C LEU A 72 3.91 2.19 -8.42
N GLY A 73 3.47 1.60 -9.52
CA GLY A 73 3.86 1.92 -10.88
C GLY A 73 4.98 1.05 -11.45
N GLU A 74 5.65 0.22 -10.65
CA GLU A 74 6.81 -0.56 -11.13
C GLU A 74 6.40 -1.85 -11.86
N ASN A 75 5.41 -2.58 -11.34
CA ASN A 75 4.93 -3.82 -11.96
C ASN A 75 3.81 -3.53 -12.96
N ARG A 76 4.08 -3.70 -14.27
CA ARG A 76 3.08 -3.51 -15.34
C ARG A 76 1.92 -4.51 -15.28
N SER A 77 2.08 -5.61 -14.55
CA SER A 77 1.02 -6.59 -14.31
C SER A 77 0.38 -6.35 -12.95
N GLY A 78 -0.94 -6.15 -12.94
CA GLY A 78 -1.73 -6.07 -11.70
C GLY A 78 -2.14 -4.65 -11.29
N PRO A 79 -2.85 -4.53 -10.16
CA PRO A 79 -3.61 -3.32 -9.78
C PRO A 79 -2.76 -2.13 -9.34
N LEU A 80 -1.48 -2.33 -9.02
CA LEU A 80 -0.53 -1.26 -8.68
C LEU A 80 0.35 -0.83 -9.85
N GLY A 81 0.12 -1.34 -11.06
CA GLY A 81 0.85 -0.92 -12.24
C GLY A 81 0.58 0.54 -12.65
N PRO A 82 1.27 1.03 -13.69
CA PRO A 82 1.03 2.36 -14.23
C PRO A 82 -0.45 2.57 -14.57
N GLY A 83 -1.04 3.68 -14.12
CA GLY A 83 -2.45 3.96 -14.38
C GLY A 83 -3.04 5.03 -13.46
N ARG A 84 -4.37 5.08 -13.34
CA ARG A 84 -5.06 6.16 -12.60
C ARG A 84 -4.60 6.29 -11.13
N LEU A 85 -4.27 5.17 -10.49
CA LEU A 85 -3.79 5.17 -9.10
C LEU A 85 -2.35 5.66 -8.96
N SER A 86 -1.51 5.55 -10.00
CA SER A 86 -0.09 5.92 -9.93
C SER A 86 0.17 7.41 -10.14
N HIS A 87 -0.87 8.22 -10.38
CA HIS A 87 -0.78 9.65 -10.72
C HIS A 87 -1.59 10.53 -9.74
N GLY A 88 -1.24 11.81 -9.67
CA GLY A 88 -1.91 12.82 -8.85
C GLY A 88 -1.82 12.56 -7.35
N ASP A 89 -2.63 13.29 -6.56
CA ASP A 89 -2.61 13.24 -5.08
C ASP A 89 -2.76 11.81 -4.52
N VAL A 90 -3.53 10.95 -5.20
CA VAL A 90 -3.75 9.56 -4.76
C VAL A 90 -2.46 8.74 -4.89
N GLY A 91 -1.74 8.89 -6.00
CA GLY A 91 -0.46 8.22 -6.19
C GLY A 91 0.62 8.73 -5.24
N GLU A 92 0.65 10.03 -4.95
CA GLU A 92 1.52 10.61 -3.92
C GLU A 92 1.22 10.04 -2.53
N ALA A 93 -0.06 9.97 -2.15
CA ALA A 93 -0.48 9.42 -0.87
C ALA A 93 -0.12 7.93 -0.73
N ILE A 94 -0.34 7.13 -1.76
CA ILE A 94 0.03 5.70 -1.75
C ILE A 94 1.54 5.53 -1.59
N ARG A 95 2.35 6.30 -2.32
CA ARG A 95 3.83 6.24 -2.18
C ARG A 95 4.28 6.64 -0.78
N ALA A 96 3.68 7.66 -0.18
CA ALA A 96 3.98 8.05 1.21
C ALA A 96 3.65 6.92 2.21
N ILE A 97 2.53 6.22 2.02
CA ILE A 97 2.17 5.05 2.85
C ILE A 97 3.19 3.91 2.65
N GLN A 98 3.61 3.63 1.41
CA GLN A 98 4.62 2.60 1.12
C GLN A 98 5.97 2.92 1.77
N THR A 99 6.41 4.19 1.74
CA THR A 99 7.63 4.64 2.44
C THR A 99 7.52 4.41 3.95
N GLU A 100 6.41 4.82 4.56
CA GLU A 100 6.23 4.71 6.00
C GLU A 100 6.13 3.26 6.50
N LEU A 101 5.51 2.38 5.69
CA LEU A 101 5.53 0.94 5.94
C LEU A 101 6.95 0.38 5.92
N GLY A 102 7.79 0.83 4.98
CA GLY A 102 9.21 0.45 4.92
C GLY A 102 9.98 0.89 6.17
N ASN A 103 9.79 2.13 6.62
CA ASN A 103 10.41 2.66 7.84
C ASN A 103 10.03 1.84 9.07
N ARG A 104 8.72 1.57 9.24
CA ARG A 104 8.21 0.74 10.35
C ARG A 104 8.82 -0.66 10.36
N GLN A 105 9.11 -1.26 9.20
CA GLN A 105 9.74 -2.58 9.14
C GLN A 105 11.20 -2.55 9.60
N VAL A 106 11.95 -1.51 9.25
CA VAL A 106 13.34 -1.32 9.70
C VAL A 106 13.40 -1.16 11.22
N ASP A 107 12.50 -0.34 11.79
CA ASP A 107 12.44 -0.12 13.24
C ASP A 107 12.10 -1.38 14.04
N GLN A 108 11.35 -2.32 13.47
CA GLN A 108 11.00 -3.60 14.11
C GLN A 108 12.11 -4.66 14.02
N ALA A 109 13.12 -4.43 13.18
CA ALA A 109 14.23 -5.35 12.95
C ALA A 109 15.51 -4.97 13.72
N THR A 110 15.50 -3.81 14.40
CA THR A 110 16.63 -3.23 15.16
C THR A 110 16.39 -3.35 16.65
#